data_AF-A0A183CPB7-F1
#
_entry.id   AF-A0A183CPB7-F1
#
_cell.length_a   1.000
_cell.length_b   1.000
_cell.length_c   1.000
_cell.angle_alpha   90.00
_cell.angle_beta   90.00
_cell.angle_gamma   90.00
#
_symmetry.space_group_name_H-M   'P 1'
#
loop_
_entity.id
_entity.type
_entity.pdbx_description
1 polymer ?
#
loop_
_entity_poly.entity_id
_entity_poly.type
_entity_poly.pdbx_seq_one_letter_code
_entity_poly.pdbx_strand_id
1 'polypeptide(L)'
;MSISTNSINGGYITTDPENCATFVNFDSSEEMRLFSEQHRNRLEMNGKIGNFVAILNPNKWCRCDPFRIVGSILLFIFFIYTLHGFSDLQKTVAVLNETINGKSLIRQQNRWDSAACHEDLALIEPDRLIVQCNGRNSDWSSVRAEKRMLENPYFEVKILEQTGLIFIGLATKGMPLYGLIGATEGTYGYASWGSFWGHEVEGANGDRFISGQPRFGVGDVVGCGVNLKNGQIIYTKNGRRLDTDGLFVDSAADLFPSVSMIIPGDKIEANFGPNFKCNITDGT
;
A
#
# COMPACT_ATOMS: atom_id res chain seq x y z
N MET A 1 -56.75 -41.99 -22.03
CA MET A 1 -56.23 -40.86 -22.83
C MET A 1 -54.73 -40.78 -22.57
N SER A 2 -53.88 -41.50 -23.31
CA SER A 2 -53.20 -41.11 -24.57
C SER A 2 -52.34 -39.84 -24.43
N ILE A 3 -51.02 -39.93 -24.14
CA ILE A 3 -49.82 -40.10 -25.05
C ILE A 3 -49.28 -38.71 -25.49
N SER A 4 -47.99 -38.32 -25.60
CA SER A 4 -46.59 -38.87 -25.66
C SER A 4 -45.59 -37.72 -25.41
N THR A 5 -44.48 -37.82 -24.64
CA THR A 5 -43.07 -38.28 -24.91
C THR A 5 -42.24 -37.42 -25.90
N ASN A 6 -40.92 -37.17 -25.74
CA ASN A 6 -39.80 -38.13 -25.65
C ASN A 6 -38.50 -37.62 -24.97
N SER A 7 -37.77 -38.61 -24.45
CA SER A 7 -36.41 -38.71 -23.91
C SER A 7 -35.34 -38.88 -25.00
N ILE A 8 -34.08 -38.46 -24.76
CA ILE A 8 -32.81 -39.10 -25.24
C ILE A 8 -31.67 -38.65 -24.28
N ASN A 9 -31.50 -39.20 -23.10
CA ASN A 9 -30.53 -40.25 -22.72
C ASN A 9 -30.68 -40.34 -21.18
N GLY A 10 -31.27 -41.34 -20.55
CA GLY A 10 -30.96 -42.77 -20.69
C GLY A 10 -30.04 -43.21 -19.54
N GLY A 11 -30.55 -43.23 -18.29
CA GLY A 11 -29.94 -44.01 -17.20
C GLY A 11 -29.64 -43.23 -15.91
N TYR A 12 -30.49 -43.41 -14.90
CA TYR A 12 -30.34 -42.96 -13.51
C TYR A 12 -29.69 -44.07 -12.67
N ILE A 13 -28.75 -43.66 -11.80
CA ILE A 13 -28.40 -44.14 -10.44
C ILE A 13 -28.67 -45.62 -10.09
N THR A 14 -27.64 -46.33 -9.58
CA THR A 14 -27.75 -47.09 -8.30
C THR A 14 -26.40 -47.27 -7.63
N THR A 15 -26.35 -46.95 -6.34
CA THR A 15 -25.41 -47.44 -5.34
C THR A 15 -25.86 -48.81 -4.84
N ASP A 16 -25.03 -49.85 -5.00
CA ASP A 16 -24.76 -50.85 -3.93
C ASP A 16 -23.60 -51.80 -4.30
N PRO A 17 -22.87 -52.34 -3.31
CA PRO A 17 -21.70 -53.21 -3.45
C PRO A 17 -22.07 -54.71 -3.53
N GLU A 18 -21.09 -55.53 -3.88
CA GLU A 18 -21.12 -57.01 -3.96
C GLU A 18 -21.71 -57.63 -5.26
N ASN A 19 -20.85 -57.87 -6.27
CA ASN A 19 -20.56 -59.24 -6.69
C ASN A 19 -19.31 -59.32 -7.58
N CYS A 20 -18.47 -60.31 -7.30
CA CYS A 20 -17.18 -60.59 -7.91
C CYS A 20 -17.35 -61.30 -9.26
N ALA A 21 -16.59 -60.91 -10.28
CA ALA A 21 -16.32 -61.78 -11.43
C ALA A 21 -14.86 -61.65 -11.84
N THR A 22 -14.18 -62.78 -11.70
CA THR A 22 -12.77 -63.06 -11.92
C THR A 22 -12.37 -63.01 -13.40
N PHE A 23 -11.09 -62.70 -13.58
CA PHE A 23 -10.25 -62.71 -14.78
C PHE A 23 -10.60 -63.72 -15.88
N VAL A 24 -10.55 -63.23 -17.13
CA VAL A 24 -10.12 -64.05 -18.28
C VAL A 24 -8.90 -63.37 -18.90
N ASN A 25 -7.76 -64.06 -18.82
CA ASN A 25 -6.48 -63.71 -19.42
C ASN A 25 -6.60 -63.63 -20.94
N PHE A 26 -6.12 -62.54 -21.53
CA PHE A 26 -5.67 -62.51 -22.93
C PHE A 26 -4.15 -62.33 -22.96
N ASP A 27 -3.51 -63.09 -23.85
CA ASP A 27 -2.08 -63.36 -23.91
C ASP A 27 -1.26 -62.09 -24.26
N SER A 28 -0.31 -61.74 -23.38
CA SER A 28 0.54 -60.54 -23.49
C SER A 28 1.43 -60.48 -24.75
N SER A 29 1.49 -61.56 -25.52
CA SER A 29 2.36 -61.67 -26.69
C SER A 29 1.72 -61.18 -28.00
N GLU A 30 0.39 -61.14 -28.11
CA GLU A 30 -0.32 -60.63 -29.30
C GLU A 30 -0.54 -59.10 -29.24
N GLU A 31 -0.81 -58.52 -28.07
CA GLU A 31 -0.83 -57.05 -27.90
C GLU A 31 0.54 -56.44 -28.23
N MET A 32 1.64 -57.09 -27.84
CA MET A 32 2.99 -56.60 -28.08
C MET A 32 3.36 -56.60 -29.58
N ARG A 33 2.76 -57.48 -30.38
CA ARG A 33 2.94 -57.51 -31.84
C ARG A 33 2.13 -56.42 -32.55
N LEU A 34 0.85 -56.25 -32.21
CA LEU A 34 0.00 -55.20 -32.78
C LEU A 34 0.48 -53.80 -32.40
N PHE A 35 0.96 -53.59 -31.16
CA PHE A 35 1.51 -52.31 -30.73
C PHE A 35 2.83 -51.98 -31.47
N SER A 36 3.67 -52.98 -31.74
CA SER A 36 4.93 -52.78 -32.48
C SER A 36 4.71 -52.41 -33.95
N GLU A 37 3.65 -52.92 -34.59
CA GLU A 37 3.38 -52.69 -36.01
C GLU A 37 2.65 -51.36 -36.25
N GLN A 38 1.72 -51.00 -35.35
CA GLN A 38 1.01 -49.71 -35.40
C GLN A 38 1.93 -48.52 -35.08
N HIS A 39 2.98 -48.71 -34.26
CA HIS A 39 3.98 -47.68 -34.00
C HIS A 39 5.13 -47.64 -35.03
N ARG A 40 5.36 -48.71 -35.80
CA ARG A 40 6.40 -48.75 -36.85
C ARG A 40 6.09 -47.82 -38.03
N ASN A 41 4.79 -47.65 -38.33
CA ASN A 41 4.33 -46.78 -39.42
C ASN A 41 4.01 -45.34 -38.97
N ARG A 42 4.25 -44.99 -37.70
CA ARG A 42 3.94 -43.67 -37.13
C ARG A 42 5.16 -42.89 -36.62
N LEU A 43 6.38 -43.37 -36.92
CA LEU A 43 7.64 -42.75 -36.49
C LEU A 43 8.43 -42.10 -37.65
N GLU A 44 7.76 -41.67 -38.72
CA GLU A 44 8.28 -40.60 -39.58
C GLU A 44 8.15 -39.26 -38.86
N MET A 45 9.04 -39.00 -37.89
CA MET A 45 9.18 -37.70 -37.25
C MET A 45 9.87 -36.71 -38.21
N ASN A 46 9.09 -36.06 -39.06
CA ASN A 46 9.54 -34.89 -39.83
C ASN A 46 9.55 -33.63 -38.95
N GLY A 47 10.53 -33.55 -38.05
CA GLY A 47 10.89 -32.34 -37.30
C GLY A 47 12.22 -31.77 -37.79
N LYS A 48 12.18 -30.86 -38.77
CA LYS A 48 13.34 -30.15 -39.30
C LYS A 48 13.78 -29.04 -38.33
N ILE A 49 14.88 -29.23 -37.63
CA ILE A 49 15.68 -28.15 -37.05
C ILE A 49 17.08 -28.26 -37.66
N GLY A 50 17.49 -27.19 -38.37
CA GLY A 50 18.83 -26.84 -38.88
C GLY A 50 19.86 -27.95 -39.15
N ASN A 51 20.20 -28.15 -40.43
CA ASN A 51 21.45 -28.69 -41.02
C ASN A 51 22.45 -29.53 -40.18
N PHE A 52 21.99 -30.39 -39.29
CA PHE A 52 22.77 -31.48 -38.72
C PHE A 52 21.99 -32.77 -38.91
N VAL A 53 22.17 -33.39 -40.07
CA VAL A 53 21.76 -34.78 -40.29
C VAL A 53 22.72 -35.65 -39.47
N ALA A 54 22.38 -35.89 -38.21
CA ALA A 54 23.04 -36.92 -37.41
C ALA A 54 22.58 -38.29 -37.95
N ILE A 55 23.27 -38.79 -38.96
CA ILE A 55 23.12 -40.18 -39.41
C ILE A 55 23.60 -41.08 -38.26
N LEU A 56 22.67 -41.52 -37.42
CA LEU A 56 22.95 -42.50 -36.37
C LEU A 56 23.21 -43.85 -37.04
N ASN A 57 24.48 -44.09 -37.37
CA ASN A 57 24.95 -45.35 -37.91
C ASN A 57 25.06 -46.37 -36.77
N PRO A 58 24.22 -47.42 -36.72
CA PRO A 58 24.15 -48.36 -35.59
C PRO A 58 25.44 -49.17 -35.40
N ASN A 59 26.35 -49.16 -36.38
CA ASN A 59 27.56 -49.99 -36.37
C ASN A 59 28.82 -49.24 -35.90
N LYS A 60 28.69 -48.05 -35.29
CA LYS A 60 29.80 -47.27 -34.70
C LYS A 60 29.53 -46.81 -33.27
N TRP A 61 28.97 -47.67 -32.41
CA TRP A 61 29.06 -47.47 -30.96
C TRP A 61 30.50 -47.76 -30.50
N CYS A 62 31.38 -46.82 -30.77
CA CYS A 62 32.76 -46.84 -30.29
C CYS A 62 32.70 -46.58 -28.78
N ARG A 63 33.06 -47.58 -27.95
CA ARG A 63 33.29 -47.52 -26.50
C ARG A 63 33.04 -46.15 -25.88
N CYS A 64 31.79 -45.83 -25.57
CA CYS A 64 31.50 -44.65 -24.78
C CYS A 64 31.87 -44.97 -23.33
N ASP A 65 32.85 -44.26 -22.79
CA ASP A 65 33.26 -44.39 -21.40
C ASP A 65 32.05 -44.09 -20.50
N PRO A 66 31.56 -45.05 -19.69
CA PRO A 66 30.42 -44.85 -18.79
C PRO A 66 30.62 -43.63 -17.89
N PHE A 67 31.85 -43.33 -17.48
CA PHE A 67 32.18 -42.18 -16.66
C PHE A 67 31.99 -40.86 -17.39
N ARG A 68 32.21 -40.81 -18.71
CA ARG A 68 31.92 -39.61 -19.52
C ARG A 68 30.43 -39.39 -19.69
N ILE A 69 29.63 -40.44 -19.86
CA ILE A 69 28.18 -40.33 -19.96
C ILE A 69 27.59 -39.84 -18.62
N VAL A 70 27.99 -40.46 -17.51
CA VAL A 70 27.54 -40.07 -16.17
C VAL A 70 27.99 -38.64 -15.84
N GLY A 71 29.22 -38.27 -16.20
CA GLY A 71 29.71 -36.91 -16.04
C GLY A 71 28.91 -35.87 -16.83
N SER A 72 28.56 -36.16 -18.09
CA SER A 72 27.71 -35.29 -18.91
C SER A 72 26.30 -35.15 -18.34
N ILE A 73 25.71 -36.22 -17.80
CA ILE A 73 24.38 -36.17 -17.15
C ILE A 73 24.42 -35.29 -15.89
N LEU A 74 25.42 -35.45 -15.03
CA LEU A 74 25.56 -34.64 -13.81
C LEU A 74 25.77 -33.15 -14.12
N LEU A 75 26.58 -32.84 -15.14
CA LEU A 75 26.76 -31.47 -15.63
C LEU A 75 25.45 -30.88 -16.16
N PHE A 76 24.68 -31.67 -16.91
CA PHE A 76 23.40 -31.22 -17.46
C PHE A 76 22.36 -30.95 -16.35
N ILE A 77 22.31 -31.82 -15.33
CA ILE A 77 21.47 -31.62 -14.14
C ILE A 77 21.89 -30.34 -13.39
N PHE A 78 23.19 -30.15 -13.16
CA PHE A 78 23.70 -28.93 -12.53
C PHE A 78 23.33 -27.67 -13.33
N PHE A 79 23.44 -27.72 -14.66
CA PHE A 79 23.08 -26.62 -15.55
C PHE A 79 21.58 -26.31 -15.53
N ILE A 80 20.72 -27.33 -15.45
CA ILE A 80 19.28 -27.14 -15.28
C ILE A 80 18.97 -26.48 -13.94
N TYR A 81 19.60 -26.92 -12.84
CA TYR A 81 19.38 -26.32 -11.52
C TYR A 81 19.87 -24.86 -11.45
N THR A 82 21.02 -24.52 -12.05
CA THR A 82 21.52 -23.15 -12.08
C THR A 82 20.67 -22.24 -12.99
N LEU A 83 20.21 -22.74 -14.14
CA LEU A 83 19.30 -21.99 -15.02
C LEU A 83 17.92 -21.76 -14.38
N HIS A 84 17.37 -22.76 -13.69
CA HIS A 84 16.09 -22.64 -13.00
C HIS A 84 16.19 -21.64 -11.84
N GLY A 85 17.23 -21.75 -11.01
CA GLY A 85 17.50 -20.81 -9.93
C GLY A 85 17.74 -19.38 -10.42
N PHE A 86 18.39 -19.20 -11.57
CA PHE A 86 18.57 -17.88 -12.18
C PHE A 86 17.24 -17.29 -12.68
N SER A 87 16.37 -18.10 -13.30
CA SER A 87 15.04 -17.65 -13.74
C SER A 87 14.16 -17.23 -12.57
N ASP A 88 14.17 -18.00 -11.48
CA ASP A 88 13.40 -17.66 -10.29
C ASP A 88 13.94 -16.40 -9.61
N LEU A 89 15.27 -16.26 -9.55
CA LEU A 89 15.90 -15.04 -9.05
C LEU A 89 15.51 -13.81 -9.88
N GLN A 90 15.47 -13.92 -11.21
CA GLN A 90 15.02 -12.81 -12.08
C GLN A 90 13.55 -12.47 -11.89
N LYS A 91 12.67 -13.46 -11.67
CA LYS A 91 11.25 -13.21 -11.33
C LYS A 91 11.11 -12.52 -9.99
N THR A 92 11.86 -12.95 -8.97
CA THR A 92 11.85 -12.31 -7.64
C THR A 92 12.37 -10.88 -7.72
N VAL A 93 13.45 -10.64 -8.49
CA VAL A 93 13.97 -9.28 -8.72
C VAL A 93 12.96 -8.43 -9.48
N ALA A 94 12.26 -8.97 -10.47
CA ALA A 94 11.21 -8.25 -11.20
C ALA A 94 10.03 -7.89 -10.29
N VAL A 95 9.56 -8.81 -9.44
CA VAL A 95 8.51 -8.56 -8.46
C VAL A 95 8.95 -7.55 -7.40
N LEU A 96 10.20 -7.63 -6.93
CA LEU A 96 10.77 -6.63 -6.02
C LEU A 96 10.87 -5.27 -6.72
N ASN A 97 11.30 -5.21 -7.98
CA ASN A 97 11.33 -3.97 -8.75
C ASN A 97 9.93 -3.42 -9.00
N GLU A 98 8.93 -4.24 -9.32
CA GLU A 98 7.54 -3.79 -9.44
C GLU A 98 6.95 -3.40 -8.09
N THR A 99 7.37 -4.01 -6.99
CA THR A 99 6.97 -3.62 -5.64
C THR A 99 7.64 -2.31 -5.23
N ILE A 100 8.91 -2.12 -5.57
CA ILE A 100 9.70 -0.90 -5.34
C ILE A 100 9.25 0.22 -6.29
N ASN A 101 8.86 -0.10 -7.52
CA ASN A 101 8.39 0.84 -8.54
C ASN A 101 6.88 1.13 -8.42
N GLY A 102 6.08 0.18 -7.94
CA GLY A 102 4.70 0.40 -7.51
C GLY A 102 4.64 1.14 -6.18
N LYS A 103 5.65 0.95 -5.32
CA LYS A 103 6.01 1.86 -4.22
C LYS A 103 6.96 2.97 -4.68
N SER A 104 7.14 3.24 -5.98
CA SER A 104 7.90 4.41 -6.45
C SER A 104 7.07 5.63 -6.11
N LEU A 105 7.21 6.00 -4.85
CA LEU A 105 7.18 7.33 -4.28
C LEU A 105 6.06 8.17 -4.85
N ILE A 106 4.86 7.93 -4.34
CA ILE A 106 3.99 9.05 -4.00
C ILE A 106 4.76 9.85 -2.93
N ARG A 107 5.72 10.64 -3.41
CA ARG A 107 6.65 11.38 -2.57
C ARG A 107 5.82 12.40 -1.83
N GLN A 108 5.75 12.24 -0.52
CA GLN A 108 5.16 13.24 0.36
C GLN A 108 5.72 14.61 -0.01
N GLN A 109 4.82 15.55 -0.25
CA GLN A 109 5.18 16.85 -0.80
C GLN A 109 5.88 17.74 0.23
N ASN A 110 5.79 17.36 1.50
CA ASN A 110 6.35 18.03 2.67
C ASN A 110 6.68 16.99 3.77
N ARG A 111 7.24 17.46 4.88
CA ARG A 111 7.49 16.68 6.10
C ARG A 111 7.65 17.62 7.29
N TRP A 112 7.67 17.08 8.50
CA TRP A 112 7.98 17.85 9.70
C TRP A 112 9.43 18.33 9.70
N ASP A 113 9.64 19.58 10.10
CA ASP A 113 10.95 20.22 10.16
C ASP A 113 11.60 19.95 11.52
N SER A 114 12.72 19.21 11.52
CA SER A 114 13.50 18.93 12.73
C SER A 114 14.05 20.20 13.40
N ALA A 115 14.27 21.28 12.65
CA ALA A 115 14.73 22.57 13.20
C ALA A 115 13.57 23.38 13.81
N ALA A 116 12.32 23.06 13.48
CA ALA A 116 11.12 23.70 14.00
C ALA A 116 10.23 22.71 14.78
N CYS A 117 10.88 21.86 15.58
CA CYS A 117 10.26 20.84 16.42
C CYS A 117 10.69 21.03 17.87
N HIS A 118 9.73 21.07 18.81
CA HIS A 118 10.04 21.12 20.24
C HIS A 118 10.85 19.89 20.68
N GLU A 119 11.72 20.04 21.69
CA GLU A 119 12.62 18.96 22.14
C GLU A 119 11.89 17.75 22.74
N ASP A 120 10.67 17.96 23.27
CA ASP A 120 9.81 16.90 23.78
C ASP A 120 9.09 16.11 22.68
N LEU A 121 9.17 16.54 21.41
CA LEU A 121 8.60 15.82 20.28
C LEU A 121 9.69 15.08 19.52
N ALA A 122 9.49 13.77 19.32
CA ALA A 122 10.36 12.94 18.50
C ALA A 122 9.77 12.76 17.11
N LEU A 123 10.59 13.05 16.08
CA LEU A 123 10.29 12.77 14.68
C LEU A 123 10.87 11.40 14.30
N ILE A 124 10.05 10.57 13.65
CA ILE A 124 10.51 9.25 13.18
C ILE A 124 11.13 9.40 11.78
N GLU A 125 12.42 9.10 11.69
CA GLU A 125 13.22 9.12 10.46
C GLU A 125 12.97 7.86 9.59
N PRO A 126 13.19 7.92 8.26
CA PRO A 126 13.75 9.04 7.50
C PRO A 126 12.71 10.06 7.00
N ASP A 127 11.43 9.69 7.01
CA ASP A 127 10.40 10.47 6.31
C ASP A 127 9.89 11.66 7.11
N ARG A 128 10.05 11.66 8.44
CA ARG A 128 9.57 12.70 9.36
C ARG A 128 8.10 13.06 9.16
N LEU A 129 7.26 12.03 9.03
CA LEU A 129 5.80 12.16 8.97
C LEU A 129 5.13 11.87 10.30
N ILE A 130 5.76 11.01 11.10
CA ILE A 130 5.25 10.58 12.41
C ILE A 130 5.90 11.44 13.49
N VAL A 131 5.07 11.94 14.39
CA VAL A 131 5.48 12.73 15.55
C VAL A 131 4.93 12.06 16.79
N GLN A 132 5.79 11.90 17.79
CA GLN A 132 5.42 11.32 19.08
C GLN A 132 5.86 12.26 20.20
N CYS A 133 4.96 12.55 21.13
CA CYS A 133 5.28 13.30 22.34
C CYS A 133 6.00 12.36 23.33
N ASN A 134 7.25 12.67 23.63
CA ASN A 134 8.12 11.92 24.54
C ASN A 134 8.52 12.73 25.78
N GLY A 135 7.96 13.93 25.94
CA GLY A 135 8.24 14.80 27.09
C GLY A 135 8.01 14.10 28.42
N ARG A 136 8.60 14.64 29.49
CA ARG A 136 8.37 14.11 30.86
C ARG A 136 7.27 14.84 31.60
N ASN A 137 6.97 16.05 31.17
CA ASN A 137 5.97 16.93 31.77
C ASN A 137 4.79 17.13 30.81
N SER A 138 3.67 17.62 31.36
CA SER A 138 2.49 17.97 30.58
C SER A 138 2.55 19.42 30.10
N ASP A 139 3.57 19.73 29.31
CA ASP A 139 3.79 21.06 28.72
C ASP A 139 3.48 21.03 27.22
N TRP A 140 2.94 22.13 26.70
CA TRP A 140 2.64 22.23 25.27
C TRP A 140 3.90 22.15 24.44
N SER A 141 3.88 21.27 23.45
CA SER A 141 4.97 21.05 22.52
C SER A 141 4.45 21.05 21.10
N SER A 142 5.09 21.85 20.24
CA SER A 142 4.66 22.08 18.87
C SER A 142 5.73 21.75 17.85
N VAL A 143 5.28 21.38 16.66
CA VAL A 143 6.11 21.15 15.48
C VAL A 143 5.48 21.80 14.26
N ARG A 144 6.34 22.33 13.37
CA ARG A 144 5.96 22.89 12.07
C ARG A 144 6.56 22.08 10.93
N ALA A 145 5.90 22.11 9.78
CA ALA A 145 6.41 21.49 8.55
C ALA A 145 7.46 22.38 7.85
N GLU A 146 8.25 21.79 6.94
CA GLU A 146 9.33 22.51 6.22
C GLU A 146 8.78 23.55 5.22
N LYS A 147 7.70 23.21 4.50
CA LYS A 147 7.05 24.10 3.52
C LYS A 147 5.80 24.78 4.06
N ARG A 148 5.50 25.96 3.50
CA ARG A 148 4.35 26.80 3.85
C ARG A 148 3.08 26.24 3.19
N MET A 149 1.94 26.78 3.61
CA MET A 149 0.64 26.49 3.01
C MET A 149 0.53 26.98 1.56
N LEU A 150 1.34 27.99 1.17
CA LEU A 150 1.34 28.50 -0.20
C LEU A 150 1.78 27.42 -1.21
N GLU A 151 2.72 26.54 -0.85
CA GLU A 151 3.16 25.47 -1.73
C GLU A 151 2.26 24.23 -1.64
N ASN A 152 1.78 23.89 -0.43
CA ASN A 152 0.92 22.74 -0.18
C ASN A 152 -0.28 23.18 0.67
N PRO A 153 -1.41 23.61 0.04
CA PRO A 153 -2.50 24.30 0.73
C PRO A 153 -3.40 23.37 1.55
N TYR A 154 -3.10 22.09 1.63
CA TYR A 154 -3.87 21.11 2.39
C TYR A 154 -2.97 19.97 2.89
N PHE A 155 -3.23 19.51 4.11
CA PHE A 155 -2.61 18.33 4.69
C PHE A 155 -3.60 17.59 5.60
N GLU A 156 -3.35 16.30 5.81
CA GLU A 156 -4.11 15.46 6.74
C GLU A 156 -3.21 14.96 7.87
N VAL A 157 -3.80 14.74 9.02
CA VAL A 157 -3.14 14.16 10.20
C VAL A 157 -4.01 13.03 10.72
N LYS A 158 -3.44 11.84 10.78
CA LYS A 158 -4.04 10.68 11.40
C LYS A 158 -3.63 10.60 12.86
N ILE A 159 -4.61 10.42 13.74
CA ILE A 159 -4.35 10.23 15.17
C ILE A 159 -4.03 8.76 15.42
N LEU A 160 -2.79 8.48 15.85
CA LEU A 160 -2.32 7.13 16.13
C LEU A 160 -2.51 6.77 17.60
N GLU A 161 -2.12 7.68 18.50
CA GLU A 161 -2.28 7.54 19.94
C GLU A 161 -2.70 8.90 20.51
N GLN A 162 -3.63 8.89 21.46
CA GLN A 162 -4.10 10.10 22.10
C GLN A 162 -4.57 9.82 23.52
N THR A 163 -3.83 10.37 24.47
CA THR A 163 -4.17 10.51 25.88
C THR A 163 -4.56 11.95 26.19
N GLY A 164 -3.88 12.91 25.54
CA GLY A 164 -4.04 14.34 25.76
C GLY A 164 -4.89 15.07 24.75
N LEU A 165 -4.86 16.40 24.87
CA LEU A 165 -5.40 17.30 23.86
C LEU A 165 -4.39 17.47 22.72
N ILE A 166 -4.87 17.26 21.50
CA ILE A 166 -4.11 17.52 20.26
C ILE A 166 -4.77 18.69 19.53
N PHE A 167 -3.93 19.58 19.00
CA PHE A 167 -4.34 20.71 18.15
C PHE A 167 -3.68 20.56 16.78
N ILE A 168 -4.48 20.66 15.72
CA ILE A 168 -4.02 20.55 14.33
C ILE A 168 -4.38 21.85 13.62
N GLY A 169 -3.41 22.48 12.97
CA GLY A 169 -3.68 23.74 12.30
C GLY A 169 -2.47 24.40 11.67
N LEU A 170 -2.45 25.72 11.75
CA LEU A 170 -1.55 26.60 11.02
C LEU A 170 -0.81 27.51 12.00
N ALA A 171 0.51 27.64 11.82
CA ALA A 171 1.33 28.52 12.63
C ALA A 171 2.27 29.37 11.78
N THR A 172 2.56 30.59 12.25
CA THR A 172 3.64 31.40 11.69
C THR A 172 5.01 30.87 12.09
N LYS A 173 6.06 31.27 11.38
CA LYS A 173 7.45 30.97 11.77
C LYS A 173 7.83 31.56 13.15
N GLY A 174 7.15 32.63 13.57
CA GLY A 174 7.41 33.33 14.84
C GLY A 174 6.83 32.65 16.08
N MET A 175 5.85 31.73 15.94
CA MET A 175 5.26 31.04 17.08
C MET A 175 6.35 30.28 17.88
N PRO A 176 6.44 30.46 19.21
CA PRO A 176 7.32 29.65 20.04
C PRO A 176 6.93 28.17 19.97
N LEU A 177 7.92 27.27 20.03
CA LEU A 177 7.66 25.82 19.92
C LEU A 177 7.00 25.22 21.18
N TYR A 178 7.06 25.91 22.31
CA TYR A 178 6.26 25.61 23.51
C TYR A 178 4.88 26.28 23.49
N GLY A 179 4.57 27.04 22.42
CA GLY A 179 3.31 27.74 22.24
C GLY A 179 2.21 26.81 21.72
N LEU A 180 0.96 27.19 22.00
CA LEU A 180 -0.24 26.49 21.54
C LEU A 180 -0.80 27.16 20.26
N ILE A 181 -1.04 26.35 19.23
CA ILE A 181 -1.71 26.79 18.01
C ILE A 181 -3.13 27.27 18.34
N GLY A 182 -3.50 28.44 17.81
CA GLY A 182 -4.79 29.10 18.03
C GLY A 182 -4.84 30.00 19.27
N ALA A 183 -3.90 29.84 20.22
CA ALA A 183 -3.76 30.75 21.36
C ALA A 183 -2.74 31.87 21.09
N THR A 184 -1.79 31.63 20.19
CA THR A 184 -0.79 32.61 19.75
C THR A 184 -1.33 33.42 18.56
N GLU A 185 -1.07 34.73 18.53
CA GLU A 185 -1.50 35.61 17.45
C GLU A 185 -0.99 35.12 16.08
N GLY A 186 -1.85 35.20 15.06
CA GLY A 186 -1.56 34.71 13.71
C GLY A 186 -1.50 33.19 13.56
N THR A 187 -1.97 32.42 14.56
CA THR A 187 -2.04 30.96 14.49
C THR A 187 -3.48 30.49 14.60
N TYR A 188 -3.83 29.39 13.94
CA TYR A 188 -5.21 28.92 13.81
C TYR A 188 -5.26 27.42 14.05
N GLY A 189 -6.15 26.93 14.91
CA GLY A 189 -6.11 25.54 15.35
C GLY A 189 -7.47 24.88 15.46
N TYR A 190 -7.54 23.60 15.10
CA TYR A 190 -8.64 22.72 15.44
C TYR A 190 -8.25 21.79 16.58
N ALA A 191 -8.94 21.94 17.71
CA ALA A 191 -8.68 21.19 18.92
C ALA A 191 -9.49 19.89 18.99
N SER A 192 -8.86 18.81 19.44
CA SER A 192 -9.45 17.47 19.58
C SER A 192 -10.77 17.39 20.34
N TRP A 193 -11.00 18.28 21.30
CA TRP A 193 -12.26 18.41 22.04
C TRP A 193 -13.41 19.11 21.28
N GLY A 194 -13.20 19.51 20.02
CA GLY A 194 -14.26 20.01 19.14
C GLY A 194 -14.42 21.53 19.13
N SER A 195 -13.32 22.28 19.08
CA SER A 195 -13.40 23.74 18.87
C SER A 195 -12.29 24.29 17.96
N PHE A 196 -12.62 25.35 17.22
CA PHE A 196 -11.70 26.12 16.39
C PHE A 196 -11.16 27.32 17.17
N TRP A 197 -9.87 27.59 17.06
CA TRP A 197 -9.13 28.61 17.80
C TRP A 197 -8.38 29.54 16.85
N GLY A 198 -8.05 30.75 17.32
CA GLY A 198 -7.28 31.73 16.55
C GLY A 198 -8.11 32.64 15.67
N HIS A 199 -9.43 32.64 15.85
CA HIS A 199 -10.35 33.51 15.14
C HIS A 199 -10.96 34.51 16.14
N GLU A 200 -10.93 35.80 15.79
CA GLU A 200 -11.67 36.81 16.56
C GLU A 200 -13.16 36.59 16.35
N VAL A 201 -13.89 36.39 17.45
CA VAL A 201 -15.35 36.28 17.43
C VAL A 201 -15.92 37.60 17.94
N GLU A 202 -16.64 38.31 17.07
CA GLU A 202 -17.30 39.56 17.43
C GLU A 202 -18.31 39.30 18.56
N GLY A 203 -18.14 39.97 19.71
CA GLY A 203 -19.01 39.82 20.88
C GLY A 203 -18.65 38.69 21.86
N ALA A 204 -17.55 37.95 21.65
CA ALA A 204 -17.09 36.96 22.62
C ALA A 204 -16.41 37.63 23.82
N ASN A 205 -17.10 37.67 24.96
CA ASN A 205 -16.54 38.02 26.26
C ASN A 205 -15.58 36.90 26.75
N GLY A 206 -14.37 36.85 26.21
CA GLY A 206 -13.25 36.07 26.75
C GLY A 206 -12.98 34.72 26.10
N ASP A 207 -13.97 34.08 25.47
CA ASP A 207 -13.77 32.79 24.80
C ASP A 207 -13.24 32.97 23.36
N ARG A 208 -11.92 32.79 23.19
CA ARG A 208 -11.19 32.93 21.91
C ARG A 208 -11.35 31.72 20.97
N PHE A 209 -12.45 30.97 21.09
CA PHE A 209 -12.67 29.74 20.32
C PHE A 209 -14.13 29.50 19.99
N ILE A 210 -14.37 28.88 18.84
CA ILE A 210 -15.69 28.50 18.33
C ILE A 210 -15.92 27.03 18.64
N SER A 211 -16.86 26.75 19.54
CA SER A 211 -17.23 25.39 19.96
C SER A 211 -18.27 24.73 19.05
N GLY A 212 -18.59 23.47 19.33
CA GLY A 212 -19.66 22.73 18.65
C GLY A 212 -19.19 21.88 17.47
N GLN A 213 -17.88 21.80 17.26
CA GLN A 213 -17.30 21.03 16.16
C GLN A 213 -17.13 19.55 16.55
N PRO A 214 -17.11 18.61 15.59
CA PRO A 214 -17.03 17.18 15.90
C PRO A 214 -15.68 16.76 16.50
N ARG A 215 -15.65 16.46 17.80
CA ARG A 215 -14.47 15.89 18.49
C ARG A 215 -13.76 14.81 17.69
N PHE A 216 -12.44 14.75 17.75
CA PHE A 216 -11.65 13.72 17.07
C PHE A 216 -10.70 13.01 18.02
N GLY A 217 -10.34 11.78 17.68
CA GLY A 217 -9.27 11.07 18.35
C GLY A 217 -8.74 9.86 17.63
N VAL A 218 -8.22 8.87 18.36
CA VAL A 218 -7.51 7.71 17.79
C VAL A 218 -8.27 7.08 16.63
N GLY A 219 -7.60 6.94 15.49
CA GLY A 219 -8.14 6.39 14.25
C GLY A 219 -8.80 7.41 13.32
N ASP A 220 -9.16 8.60 13.82
CA ASP A 220 -9.65 9.69 12.97
C ASP A 220 -8.52 10.29 12.12
N VAL A 221 -8.90 10.79 10.95
CA VAL A 221 -8.07 11.62 10.08
C VAL A 221 -8.64 13.02 10.06
N VAL A 222 -7.84 14.01 10.43
CA VAL A 222 -8.22 15.42 10.44
C VAL A 222 -7.44 16.16 9.37
N GLY A 223 -8.13 16.84 8.47
CA GLY A 223 -7.51 17.67 7.46
C GLY A 223 -7.53 19.14 7.83
N CYS A 224 -6.50 19.88 7.42
CA CYS A 224 -6.40 21.32 7.54
C CYS A 224 -5.84 21.91 6.23
N GLY A 225 -6.44 23.00 5.76
CA GLY A 225 -5.99 23.69 4.57
C GLY A 225 -6.45 25.14 4.51
N VAL A 226 -5.99 25.83 3.46
CA VAL A 226 -6.38 27.21 3.16
C VAL A 226 -6.76 27.31 1.69
N ASN A 227 -7.93 27.88 1.41
CA ASN A 227 -8.27 28.31 0.06
C ASN A 227 -7.42 29.54 -0.29
N LEU A 228 -6.42 29.37 -1.14
CA LEU A 228 -5.45 30.42 -1.48
C LEU A 228 -6.08 31.63 -2.22
N LYS A 229 -7.29 31.50 -2.78
CA LYS A 229 -7.98 32.59 -3.48
C LYS A 229 -8.60 33.60 -2.53
N ASN A 230 -9.15 33.14 -1.41
CA ASN A 230 -9.92 33.98 -0.48
C ASN A 230 -9.45 33.89 0.97
N GLY A 231 -8.43 33.08 1.28
CA GLY A 231 -7.90 32.90 2.62
C GLY A 231 -8.78 32.06 3.55
N GLN A 232 -9.85 31.42 3.06
CA GLN A 232 -10.74 30.62 3.92
C GLN A 232 -10.02 29.37 4.45
N ILE A 233 -10.10 29.11 5.75
CA ILE A 233 -9.61 27.86 6.32
C ILE A 233 -10.56 26.72 5.98
N ILE A 234 -10.00 25.56 5.68
CA ILE A 234 -10.72 24.32 5.43
C ILE A 234 -10.31 23.31 6.49
N TYR A 235 -11.27 22.86 7.30
CA TYR A 235 -11.09 21.69 8.15
C TYR A 235 -11.90 20.51 7.64
N THR A 236 -11.35 19.31 7.78
CA THR A 236 -12.08 18.08 7.48
C THR A 236 -11.91 17.08 8.61
N LYS A 237 -12.90 16.20 8.76
CA LYS A 237 -12.80 15.01 9.59
C LYS A 237 -13.21 13.79 8.78
N ASN A 238 -12.32 12.82 8.68
CA ASN A 238 -12.52 11.57 7.96
C ASN A 238 -12.99 11.78 6.50
N GLY A 239 -12.41 12.78 5.83
CA GLY A 239 -12.74 13.14 4.45
C GLY A 239 -14.01 13.99 4.29
N ARG A 240 -14.72 14.32 5.37
CA ARG A 240 -15.89 15.21 5.35
C ARG A 240 -15.48 16.63 5.77
N ARG A 241 -15.79 17.63 4.95
CA ARG A 241 -15.56 19.04 5.26
C ARG A 241 -16.44 19.48 6.44
N LEU A 242 -15.86 20.24 7.35
CA LEU A 242 -16.55 20.87 8.48
C LEU A 242 -17.05 22.26 8.08
N ASP A 243 -18.00 22.80 8.84
CA ASP A 243 -18.45 24.18 8.66
C ASP A 243 -17.34 25.14 9.12
N THR A 244 -16.74 25.81 8.15
CA THR A 244 -15.67 26.80 8.36
C THR A 244 -16.04 28.14 7.73
N ASP A 245 -17.34 28.40 7.59
CA ASP A 245 -17.82 29.69 7.11
C ASP A 245 -17.44 30.79 8.12
N GLY A 246 -16.88 31.89 7.60
CA GLY A 246 -16.36 32.96 8.46
C GLY A 246 -14.93 32.75 8.99
N LEU A 247 -14.31 31.59 8.76
CA LEU A 247 -12.93 31.33 9.21
C LEU A 247 -11.91 31.71 8.13
N PHE A 248 -11.22 32.82 8.34
CA PHE A 248 -10.23 33.35 7.39
C PHE A 248 -8.86 33.53 8.02
N VAL A 249 -7.83 33.47 7.18
CA VAL A 249 -6.46 33.90 7.49
C VAL A 249 -6.15 35.19 6.76
N ASP A 250 -5.35 36.06 7.38
CA ASP A 250 -4.92 37.31 6.74
C ASP A 250 -4.00 37.05 5.55
N SER A 251 -3.11 36.06 5.68
CA SER A 251 -2.18 35.66 4.62
C SER A 251 -1.75 34.20 4.78
N ALA A 252 -1.99 33.39 3.75
CA ALA A 252 -1.48 32.02 3.69
C ALA A 252 0.05 31.97 3.50
N ALA A 253 0.67 33.07 3.04
CA ALA A 253 2.07 33.10 2.68
C ALA A 253 2.97 32.82 3.89
N ASP A 254 2.57 33.21 5.10
CA ASP A 254 3.42 33.07 6.30
C ASP A 254 3.05 31.89 7.21
N LEU A 255 2.09 31.06 6.77
CA LEU A 255 1.57 29.94 7.54
C LEU A 255 2.19 28.62 7.11
N PHE A 256 2.46 27.78 8.12
CA PHE A 256 2.97 26.43 7.98
C PHE A 256 1.99 25.43 8.61
N PRO A 257 1.84 24.23 8.05
CA PRO A 257 1.23 23.11 8.77
C PRO A 257 1.89 22.94 10.13
N SER A 258 1.08 22.78 11.18
CA SER A 258 1.56 22.70 12.55
C SER A 258 0.66 21.81 13.41
N VAL A 259 1.27 21.14 14.39
CA VAL A 259 0.56 20.36 15.43
C VAL A 259 1.10 20.74 16.80
N SER A 260 0.21 20.82 17.81
CA SER A 260 0.56 20.96 19.23
C SER A 260 0.01 19.79 20.04
N MET A 261 0.84 19.23 20.92
CA MET A 261 0.54 18.08 21.78
C MET A 261 1.01 18.38 23.20
N ILE A 262 0.40 17.74 24.20
CA ILE A 262 0.69 18.02 25.62
C ILE A 262 1.02 16.78 26.44
N ILE A 263 0.38 15.64 26.16
CA ILE A 263 0.59 14.45 26.99
C ILE A 263 1.62 13.52 26.33
N PRO A 264 2.61 13.04 27.10
CA PRO A 264 3.54 12.02 26.63
C PRO A 264 2.81 10.75 26.19
N GLY A 265 3.23 10.17 25.08
CA GLY A 265 2.55 9.04 24.44
C GLY A 265 1.57 9.45 23.33
N ASP A 266 1.15 10.72 23.26
CA ASP A 266 0.37 11.17 22.10
C ASP A 266 1.21 10.98 20.82
N LYS A 267 0.57 10.51 19.74
CA LYS A 267 1.24 10.16 18.48
C LYS A 267 0.35 10.43 17.27
N ILE A 268 0.94 11.04 16.25
CA ILE A 268 0.24 11.39 15.01
C ILE A 268 1.09 11.04 13.79
N GLU A 269 0.43 10.87 12.66
CA GLU A 269 1.05 10.69 11.35
C GLU A 269 0.49 11.70 10.36
N ALA A 270 1.37 12.49 9.76
CA ALA A 270 0.99 13.47 8.75
C ALA A 270 0.98 12.85 7.35
N ASN A 271 0.07 13.36 6.54
CA ASN A 271 -0.01 13.12 5.11
C ASN A 271 -0.09 14.48 4.43
N PHE A 272 1.01 14.88 3.81
CA PHE A 272 1.15 16.08 3.00
C PHE A 272 0.84 15.82 1.52
N GLY A 273 0.12 14.73 1.23
CA GLY A 273 -0.38 14.40 -0.09
C GLY A 273 0.64 13.71 -1.00
N PRO A 274 0.27 13.54 -2.28
CA PRO A 274 -0.97 13.99 -2.93
C PRO A 274 -2.24 13.20 -2.60
N ASN A 275 -2.14 12.00 -2.00
CA ASN A 275 -3.33 11.16 -1.80
C ASN A 275 -4.00 11.45 -0.46
N PHE A 276 -5.15 12.12 -0.49
CA PHE A 276 -5.91 12.45 0.72
C PHE A 276 -7.15 11.58 0.88
N LYS A 277 -7.63 11.43 2.11
CA LYS A 277 -8.94 10.83 2.41
C LYS A 277 -10.08 11.78 1.97
N CYS A 278 -9.84 13.09 2.04
CA CYS A 278 -10.74 14.08 1.47
C CYS A 278 -10.57 14.15 -0.07
N ASN A 279 -11.65 13.98 -0.81
CA ASN A 279 -11.69 14.32 -2.23
C ASN A 279 -11.85 15.83 -2.35
N ILE A 280 -10.74 16.57 -2.44
CA ILE A 280 -10.76 17.99 -2.80
C ILE A 280 -10.92 18.03 -4.33
N THR A 281 -12.15 17.84 -4.81
CA THR A 281 -12.49 18.23 -6.18
C THR A 281 -12.87 19.70 -6.13
N ASP A 282 -11.97 20.53 -6.68
CA ASP A 282 -11.98 21.98 -6.61
C ASP A 282 -13.31 22.62 -7.03
N GLY A 283 -13.75 23.61 -6.25
CA GLY A 283 -14.58 24.68 -6.78
C GLY A 283 -13.68 25.61 -7.61
N THR A 284 -13.57 25.33 -8.90
CA THR A 284 -13.10 26.27 -9.92
C THR A 284 -13.97 27.52 -9.98
#